data_AF-A0A7X8H0X0-F1
#
_entry.id   AF-A0A7X8H0X0-F1
#
_cell.length_a   1.000
_cell.length_b   1.000
_cell.length_c   1.000
_cell.angle_alpha   90.00
_cell.angle_beta   90.00
_cell.angle_gamma   90.00
#
_symmetry.space_group_name_H-M   'P 1'
#
loop_
_entity.id
_entity.type
_entity.pdbx_description
1 polymer ?
#
loop_
_entity_poly.entity_id
_entity_poly.type
_entity_poly.pdbx_seq_one_letter_code
_entity_poly.pdbx_strand_id
1 'polypeptide(L)'
;MNIKRKLILGIIGGLIALTGIFFFAKNTFFPIQQDETMGRENMELGPDGMPVEGEMAYTLYNLLRQDPVTVDASVKLKTDTAYFYQADLGEIEAILVKDGQKVTKGTTLYNYKQTSKENQYALEDLYREQTKLYNTRQALIKQLSDYTGGEYNYQGDQIAYYWGNDGKQVYYIVKEIGKSTSPSVNVPANTNTDSSLSQDSPEGAFDTVGMEMSATDPSEGIKEQIRQVNEQIEELEIKLIRQQELQNNKVIAKTDGVAMVNPDAKDNPNVPVVRIVSEESSVVGSVTEYDFYALAEDRAVIIYIPAEDRTVTGKIVDYDKIPSYSGTNGQTDSAEGLVASSPGGGSNASQFSFVVQPDEPLQAGFSAKVNITLPGYAIPSDAIIEEGEEHYVFLYLDGKAVKTKIELMTQGLQKVVLKGLNEGDQLIMYPYDLTDGQAVSVVDPMAMPPAEEPMDGDVQ
;
A
#
# COMPACT_ATOMS: atom_id res chain seq x y z
N MET A 1 -52.67 36.70 -4.99
CA MET A 1 -52.08 37.99 -4.50
C MET A 1 -50.86 38.29 -5.36
N ASN A 2 -50.76 39.54 -5.85
CA ASN A 2 -49.79 40.10 -6.81
C ASN A 2 -48.39 39.44 -6.83
N ILE A 3 -47.93 38.85 -7.94
CA ILE A 3 -47.30 39.50 -9.12
C ILE A 3 -46.01 40.27 -8.77
N LYS A 4 -44.86 39.71 -9.20
CA LYS A 4 -43.94 40.36 -10.16
C LYS A 4 -42.91 39.38 -10.73
N ARG A 5 -43.10 38.96 -11.98
CA ARG A 5 -41.99 38.60 -12.89
C ARG A 5 -41.46 39.89 -13.52
N LYS A 6 -40.14 40.01 -13.71
CA LYS A 6 -39.55 40.70 -14.88
C LYS A 6 -38.26 39.98 -15.30
N LEU A 7 -37.93 40.15 -16.58
CA LEU A 7 -37.12 39.26 -17.40
C LEU A 7 -36.47 40.13 -18.50
N ILE A 8 -35.15 39.97 -18.72
CA ILE A 8 -34.38 40.25 -19.96
C ILE A 8 -34.41 41.71 -20.55
N LEU A 9 -33.24 42.30 -20.90
CA LEU A 9 -32.70 42.51 -22.29
C LEU A 9 -31.52 43.52 -22.35
N GLY A 10 -30.59 43.31 -23.31
CA GLY A 10 -29.51 44.23 -23.73
C GLY A 10 -28.17 43.99 -23.00
N ILE A 11 -27.06 43.53 -23.59
CA ILE A 11 -26.48 43.59 -24.96
C ILE A 11 -26.04 45.01 -25.39
N ILE A 12 -24.83 45.06 -25.98
CA ILE A 12 -24.11 46.16 -26.64
C ILE A 12 -23.19 46.99 -25.74
N GLY A 13 -21.88 46.82 -25.97
CA GLY A 13 -20.78 47.52 -25.30
C GLY A 13 -19.42 46.97 -25.75
N GLY A 14 -19.19 46.89 -27.07
CA GLY A 14 -17.94 46.39 -27.66
C GLY A 14 -17.42 47.31 -28.76
N LEU A 15 -16.12 47.12 -29.13
CA LEU A 15 -15.31 47.93 -30.06
C LEU A 15 -14.96 49.34 -29.51
N ILE A 16 -13.70 49.74 -29.30
CA ILE A 16 -12.58 50.05 -30.23
C ILE A 16 -11.34 50.34 -29.34
N ALA A 17 -10.05 50.14 -29.67
CA ALA A 17 -9.28 49.47 -30.73
C ALA A 17 -7.83 49.24 -30.17
N LEU A 18 -7.12 48.13 -30.39
CA LEU A 18 -6.42 47.63 -31.60
C LEU A 18 -5.08 48.32 -31.91
N THR A 19 -3.97 47.73 -31.40
CA THR A 19 -2.60 47.61 -31.99
C THR A 19 -1.69 46.88 -30.98
N GLY A 20 -0.86 45.90 -31.33
CA GLY A 20 -0.73 45.20 -32.61
C GLY A 20 0.01 43.87 -32.50
N ILE A 21 -0.31 42.99 -33.46
CA ILE A 21 0.64 42.18 -34.27
C ILE A 21 1.42 41.05 -33.56
N PHE A 22 0.95 39.84 -33.82
CA PHE A 22 1.78 38.63 -33.93
C PHE A 22 2.94 38.87 -34.91
N PHE A 23 4.18 38.58 -34.51
CA PHE A 23 5.20 38.20 -35.50
C PHE A 23 6.00 36.98 -35.05
N PHE A 24 5.84 35.91 -35.84
CA PHE A 24 6.62 34.69 -35.74
C PHE A 24 8.03 34.99 -36.24
N ALA A 25 9.00 35.16 -35.35
CA ALA A 25 10.41 35.26 -35.71
C ALA A 25 11.12 33.96 -35.34
N LYS A 26 11.23 33.04 -36.31
CA LYS A 26 12.39 32.15 -36.35
C LYS A 26 13.62 33.04 -36.37
N ASN A 27 14.41 33.03 -35.32
CA ASN A 27 15.82 33.38 -35.46
C ASN A 27 16.66 32.33 -34.77
N THR A 28 17.18 31.41 -35.58
CA THR A 28 18.29 30.53 -35.23
C THR A 28 19.52 31.39 -34.97
N PHE A 29 19.69 31.85 -33.74
CA PHE A 29 20.97 32.35 -33.28
C PHE A 29 21.80 31.15 -32.83
N PHE A 30 22.75 30.77 -33.69
CA PHE A 30 23.90 30.01 -33.25
C PHE A 30 24.59 30.80 -32.13
N PRO A 31 25.10 30.17 -31.06
CA PRO A 31 26.15 30.80 -30.29
C PRO A 31 27.33 31.02 -31.25
N ILE A 32 27.50 32.26 -31.68
CA ILE A 32 28.78 32.74 -32.19
C ILE A 32 29.79 32.43 -31.10
N GLN A 33 30.94 31.88 -31.49
CA GLN A 33 32.04 31.52 -30.60
C GLN A 33 32.23 32.65 -29.57
N GLN A 34 31.94 32.36 -28.29
CA GLN A 34 32.45 33.20 -27.22
C GLN A 34 33.96 32.99 -27.24
N ASP A 35 34.65 34.08 -27.53
CA ASP A 35 36.10 34.13 -27.66
C ASP A 35 36.75 33.61 -26.37
N GLU A 36 37.86 32.87 -26.49
CA GLU A 36 38.57 32.25 -25.37
C GLU A 36 39.41 33.31 -24.59
N THR A 37 38.79 34.44 -24.27
CA THR A 37 39.48 35.65 -23.80
C THR A 37 38.96 36.21 -22.47
N MET A 38 38.20 35.44 -21.69
CA MET A 38 38.02 35.75 -20.25
C MET A 38 39.14 35.10 -19.43
N GLY A 39 40.30 35.75 -19.46
CA GLY A 39 41.49 35.38 -18.71
C GLY A 39 42.71 36.29 -18.88
N ARG A 40 42.61 37.41 -19.64
CA ARG A 40 43.76 38.29 -19.96
C ARG A 40 43.45 39.78 -20.06
N GLU A 41 42.53 40.34 -19.26
CA GLU A 41 42.27 41.79 -19.27
C GLU A 41 42.96 42.60 -18.16
N ASN A 42 43.57 41.97 -17.14
CA ASN A 42 44.33 42.65 -16.09
C ASN A 42 45.84 42.33 -16.14
N MET A 43 46.49 42.62 -17.27
CA MET A 43 47.94 42.49 -17.41
C MET A 43 48.58 43.88 -17.43
N GLU A 44 48.77 44.43 -16.22
CA GLU A 44 49.48 45.71 -16.03
C GLU A 44 50.91 45.60 -16.59
N LEU A 45 51.37 46.61 -17.32
CA LEU A 45 52.71 46.64 -17.90
C LEU A 45 53.63 47.48 -17.01
N GLY A 46 54.73 46.89 -16.56
CA GLY A 46 55.74 47.61 -15.78
C GLY A 46 56.43 48.70 -16.61
N PRO A 47 57.18 49.62 -15.96
CA PRO A 47 57.90 50.70 -16.65
C PRO A 47 58.90 50.21 -17.71
N ASP A 48 59.29 48.94 -17.66
CA ASP A 48 60.21 48.28 -18.59
C ASP A 48 59.49 47.60 -19.77
N GLY A 49 58.16 47.71 -19.86
CA GLY A 49 57.34 47.12 -20.94
C GLY A 49 57.14 45.60 -20.85
N MET A 50 57.57 44.97 -19.75
CA MET A 50 57.23 43.57 -19.45
C MET A 50 55.89 43.48 -18.71
N PRO A 51 55.10 42.40 -18.91
CA PRO A 51 53.91 42.15 -18.11
C PRO A 51 54.31 42.00 -16.65
N VAL A 52 53.65 42.76 -15.77
CA VAL A 52 53.67 42.46 -14.33
C VAL A 52 52.97 41.12 -14.16
N GLU A 53 53.58 40.22 -13.41
CA GLU A 53 53.02 38.92 -13.06
C GLU A 53 51.87 39.15 -12.06
N GLY A 54 50.70 39.55 -12.59
CA GLY A 54 49.50 39.76 -11.80
C GLY A 54 49.10 38.46 -11.13
N GLU A 55 48.99 38.46 -9.80
CA GLU A 55 48.49 37.31 -9.05
C GLU A 55 47.11 36.93 -9.60
N MET A 56 47.00 35.72 -10.18
CA MET A 56 45.70 35.21 -10.60
C MET A 56 44.88 34.93 -9.34
N ALA A 57 43.94 35.83 -9.07
CA ALA A 57 43.08 35.78 -7.90
C ALA A 57 41.82 34.98 -8.22
N TYR A 58 41.59 33.90 -7.49
CA TYR A 58 40.46 33.00 -7.72
C TYR A 58 39.21 33.43 -6.97
N THR A 59 38.03 33.10 -7.51
CA THR A 59 36.75 33.25 -6.82
C THR A 59 36.45 32.01 -6.00
N LEU A 60 35.92 32.20 -4.78
CA LEU A 60 35.51 31.12 -3.89
C LEU A 60 33.99 30.91 -3.91
N TYR A 61 33.57 29.64 -3.84
CA TYR A 61 32.19 29.22 -3.62
C TYR A 61 32.07 28.53 -2.25
N ASN A 62 31.25 29.10 -1.36
CA ASN A 62 31.02 28.53 -0.03
C ASN A 62 30.02 27.37 -0.12
N LEU A 63 30.40 26.19 0.35
CA LEU A 63 29.59 24.99 0.24
C LEU A 63 28.42 24.98 1.24
N LEU A 64 27.20 24.98 0.73
CA LEU A 64 25.97 24.91 1.50
C LEU A 64 25.25 23.58 1.23
N ARG A 65 24.44 23.12 2.20
CA ARG A 65 23.52 21.99 1.96
C ARG A 65 22.54 22.34 0.86
N GLN A 66 22.05 21.31 0.17
CA GLN A 66 20.94 21.47 -0.77
C GLN A 66 19.70 22.05 -0.07
N ASP A 67 19.05 23.02 -0.71
CA ASP A 67 17.74 23.53 -0.28
C ASP A 67 16.70 22.40 -0.25
N PRO A 68 15.81 22.33 0.76
CA PRO A 68 14.82 21.27 0.84
C PRO A 68 13.70 21.46 -0.19
N VAL A 69 13.25 20.36 -0.79
CA VAL A 69 12.06 20.39 -1.67
C VAL A 69 10.82 20.58 -0.81
N THR A 70 10.12 21.70 -1.02
CA THR A 70 8.91 22.06 -0.26
C THR A 70 7.66 21.63 -1.02
N VAL A 71 6.82 20.80 -0.41
CA VAL A 71 5.62 20.24 -1.04
C VAL A 71 4.37 20.52 -0.19
N ASP A 72 3.27 20.95 -0.81
CA ASP A 72 1.97 21.04 -0.14
C ASP A 72 1.37 19.63 0.07
N ALA A 73 0.90 19.36 1.29
CA ALA A 73 0.44 18.04 1.72
C ALA A 73 -0.81 18.12 2.61
N SER A 74 -1.37 16.96 2.93
CA SER A 74 -2.57 16.81 3.77
C SER A 74 -2.35 15.79 4.89
N VAL A 75 -2.76 16.12 6.11
CA VAL A 75 -2.78 15.18 7.23
C VAL A 75 -4.01 14.28 7.10
N LYS A 76 -3.81 12.97 6.99
CA LYS A 76 -4.86 11.95 6.94
C LYS A 76 -4.76 11.00 8.13
N LEU A 77 -5.81 10.24 8.37
CA LEU A 77 -5.74 9.04 9.20
C LEU A 77 -4.93 7.97 8.46
N LYS A 78 -4.12 7.20 9.19
CA LYS A 78 -3.35 6.08 8.65
C LYS A 78 -4.26 4.97 8.09
N THR A 79 -5.37 4.67 8.78
CA THR A 79 -6.45 3.82 8.27
C THR A 79 -7.82 4.39 8.61
N ASP A 80 -8.75 4.23 7.69
CA ASP A 80 -10.14 4.66 7.82
C ASP A 80 -11.02 3.68 7.05
N THR A 81 -11.68 2.76 7.76
CA THR A 81 -12.42 1.66 7.15
C THR A 81 -13.88 1.67 7.58
N ALA A 82 -14.78 1.79 6.61
CA ALA A 82 -16.21 1.79 6.81
C ALA A 82 -16.82 0.40 6.55
N TYR A 83 -17.69 -0.05 7.44
CA TYR A 83 -18.38 -1.36 7.40
C TYR A 83 -19.88 -1.13 7.27
N PHE A 84 -20.43 -1.53 6.12
CA PHE A 84 -21.82 -1.27 5.72
C PHE A 84 -22.73 -2.48 5.94
N TYR A 85 -24.03 -2.22 6.06
CA TYR A 85 -25.05 -3.26 6.07
C TYR A 85 -25.13 -4.01 4.72
N GLN A 86 -25.19 -5.34 4.78
CA GLN A 86 -25.26 -6.27 3.65
C GLN A 86 -26.55 -7.09 3.80
N ALA A 87 -27.55 -6.80 2.96
CA ALA A 87 -28.90 -7.34 3.09
C ALA A 87 -29.01 -8.85 2.73
N ASP A 88 -28.06 -9.36 1.96
CA ASP A 88 -27.90 -10.78 1.61
C ASP A 88 -27.46 -11.64 2.81
N LEU A 89 -26.72 -11.06 3.75
CA LEU A 89 -26.30 -11.75 4.99
C LEU A 89 -27.43 -11.87 6.04
N GLY A 90 -28.55 -11.18 5.83
CA GLY A 90 -29.71 -11.14 6.74
C GLY A 90 -29.84 -9.83 7.50
N GLU A 91 -30.49 -9.86 8.66
CA GLU A 91 -30.65 -8.69 9.53
C GLU A 91 -29.52 -8.60 10.56
N ILE A 92 -29.08 -7.40 10.96
CA ILE A 92 -28.08 -7.25 12.03
C ILE A 92 -28.72 -7.58 13.39
N GLU A 93 -28.28 -8.68 13.99
CA GLU A 93 -28.77 -9.15 15.29
C GLU A 93 -28.29 -8.22 16.43
N ALA A 94 -26.99 -7.97 16.46
CA ALA A 94 -26.34 -7.19 17.51
C ALA A 94 -25.08 -6.50 16.99
N ILE A 95 -24.89 -5.25 17.41
CA ILE A 95 -23.59 -4.56 17.33
C ILE A 95 -22.87 -4.85 18.63
N LEU A 96 -21.66 -5.41 18.53
CA LEU A 96 -20.87 -5.92 19.65
C LEU A 96 -19.81 -4.91 20.15
N VAL A 97 -19.61 -3.82 19.40
CA VAL A 97 -18.71 -2.71 19.76
C VAL A 97 -19.51 -1.46 20.14
N LYS A 98 -18.92 -0.61 20.99
CA LYS A 98 -19.48 0.68 21.40
C LYS A 98 -18.82 1.83 20.64
N ASP A 99 -19.53 2.94 20.53
CA ASP A 99 -18.95 4.19 20.05
C ASP A 99 -17.78 4.63 20.96
N GLY A 100 -16.66 5.02 20.36
CA GLY A 100 -15.41 5.34 21.05
C GLY A 100 -14.60 4.13 21.56
N GLN A 101 -15.02 2.89 21.28
CA GLN A 101 -14.29 1.70 21.72
C GLN A 101 -13.02 1.46 20.88
N LYS A 102 -11.88 1.23 21.53
CA LYS A 102 -10.68 0.70 20.86
C LYS A 102 -10.90 -0.75 20.44
N VAL A 103 -10.60 -1.06 19.18
CA VAL A 103 -10.71 -2.39 18.57
C VAL A 103 -9.38 -2.79 17.94
N THR A 104 -9.09 -4.08 17.94
CA THR A 104 -7.99 -4.66 17.17
C THR A 104 -8.50 -5.41 15.95
N LYS A 105 -7.65 -5.60 14.95
CA LYS A 105 -7.88 -6.47 13.80
C LYS A 105 -8.35 -7.85 14.25
N GLY A 106 -9.43 -8.34 13.65
CA GLY A 106 -10.13 -9.57 14.03
C GLY A 106 -11.25 -9.39 15.07
N THR A 107 -11.36 -8.23 15.73
CA THR A 107 -12.48 -7.94 16.65
C THR A 107 -13.81 -8.01 15.90
N THR A 108 -14.77 -8.79 16.39
CA THR A 108 -16.12 -8.84 15.82
C THR A 108 -16.86 -7.55 16.11
N LEU A 109 -17.31 -6.86 15.06
CA LEU A 109 -18.00 -5.57 15.12
C LEU A 109 -19.51 -5.77 15.30
N TYR A 110 -20.10 -6.66 14.50
CA TYR A 110 -21.51 -7.01 14.57
C TYR A 110 -21.78 -8.38 13.91
N ASN A 111 -22.87 -9.01 14.32
CA ASN A 111 -23.35 -10.27 13.78
C ASN A 111 -24.62 -10.06 12.96
N TYR A 112 -24.78 -10.84 11.90
CA TYR A 112 -26.04 -11.05 11.23
C TYR A 112 -26.79 -12.24 11.80
N LYS A 113 -28.11 -12.18 11.67
CA LYS A 113 -29.03 -13.30 11.78
C LYS A 113 -29.65 -13.51 10.41
N GLN A 114 -29.38 -14.66 9.80
CA GLN A 114 -29.89 -14.98 8.48
C GLN A 114 -31.41 -15.24 8.51
N THR A 115 -32.19 -14.31 7.98
CA THR A 115 -33.67 -14.35 7.97
C THR A 115 -34.27 -14.99 6.73
N SER A 116 -33.44 -15.40 5.75
CA SER A 116 -33.87 -16.16 4.58
C SER A 116 -34.67 -17.40 4.96
N LYS A 117 -35.91 -17.47 4.46
CA LYS A 117 -36.77 -18.65 4.57
C LYS A 117 -36.18 -19.87 3.88
N GLU A 118 -35.46 -19.67 2.78
CA GLU A 118 -34.80 -20.74 2.03
C GLU A 118 -33.73 -21.43 2.89
N ASN A 119 -32.90 -20.66 3.61
CA ASN A 119 -31.94 -21.22 4.56
C ASN A 119 -32.65 -21.95 5.72
N GLN A 120 -33.73 -21.36 6.26
CA GLN A 120 -34.53 -22.00 7.32
C GLN A 120 -35.12 -23.35 6.87
N TYR A 121 -35.71 -23.41 5.67
CA TYR A 121 -36.27 -24.65 5.12
C TYR A 121 -35.19 -25.69 4.82
N ALA A 122 -34.04 -25.29 4.24
CA ALA A 122 -32.91 -26.18 4.01
C ALA A 122 -32.40 -26.80 5.32
N LEU A 123 -32.26 -26.02 6.38
CA LEU A 123 -31.85 -26.51 7.69
C LEU A 123 -32.90 -27.45 8.32
N GLU A 124 -34.19 -27.12 8.19
CA GLU A 124 -35.29 -27.97 8.66
C GLU A 124 -35.36 -29.32 7.92
N ASP A 125 -35.10 -29.32 6.61
CA ASP A 125 -35.04 -30.53 5.78
C ASP A 125 -33.82 -31.41 6.13
N LEU A 126 -32.65 -30.82 6.39
CA LEU A 126 -31.48 -31.55 6.89
C LEU A 126 -31.77 -32.23 8.24
N TYR A 127 -32.45 -31.55 9.18
CA TYR A 127 -32.87 -32.19 10.45
C TYR A 127 -33.91 -33.31 10.23
N ARG A 128 -34.85 -33.14 9.29
CA ARG A 128 -35.79 -34.21 8.89
C ARG A 128 -35.05 -35.42 8.32
N GLU A 129 -34.05 -35.20 7.48
CA GLU A 129 -33.21 -36.25 6.90
C GLU A 129 -32.38 -36.97 7.98
N GLN A 130 -31.75 -36.22 8.89
CA GLN A 130 -30.97 -36.77 10.00
C GLN A 130 -31.82 -37.68 10.88
N THR A 131 -33.04 -37.24 11.20
CA THR A 131 -34.01 -38.03 11.97
C THR A 131 -34.37 -39.33 11.26
N LYS A 132 -34.55 -39.31 9.93
CA LYS A 132 -34.79 -40.52 9.13
C LYS A 132 -33.59 -41.47 9.17
N LEU A 133 -32.38 -40.98 8.91
CA LEU A 133 -31.17 -41.80 8.93
C LEU A 133 -30.90 -42.41 10.31
N TYR A 134 -31.05 -41.64 11.39
CA TYR A 134 -30.94 -42.17 12.75
C TYR A 134 -31.98 -43.25 13.03
N ASN A 135 -33.25 -43.06 12.65
CA ASN A 135 -34.28 -44.10 12.81
C ASN A 135 -33.98 -45.36 11.97
N THR A 136 -33.48 -45.21 10.74
CA THR A 136 -33.04 -46.31 9.88
C THR A 136 -31.88 -47.08 10.53
N ARG A 137 -30.86 -46.38 11.03
CA ARG A 137 -29.74 -46.97 11.76
C ARG A 137 -30.20 -47.77 12.97
N GLN A 138 -31.08 -47.20 13.80
CA GLN A 138 -31.65 -47.89 14.97
C GLN A 138 -32.40 -49.17 14.57
N ALA A 139 -33.18 -49.13 13.49
CA ALA A 139 -33.89 -50.30 12.97
C ALA A 139 -32.92 -51.39 12.48
N LEU A 140 -31.85 -51.01 11.75
CA LEU A 140 -30.83 -51.94 11.28
C LEU A 140 -30.01 -52.56 12.43
N ILE A 141 -29.63 -51.77 13.43
CA ILE A 141 -28.97 -52.24 14.65
C ILE A 141 -29.85 -53.24 15.40
N LYS A 142 -31.15 -52.93 15.56
CA LYS A 142 -32.10 -53.87 16.16
C LYS A 142 -32.23 -55.14 15.32
N GLN A 143 -32.30 -55.04 13.99
CA GLN A 143 -32.40 -56.19 13.09
C GLN A 143 -31.15 -57.08 13.16
N LEU A 144 -29.95 -56.49 13.27
CA LEU A 144 -28.69 -57.21 13.46
C LEU A 144 -28.67 -57.93 14.82
N SER A 145 -29.13 -57.26 15.89
CA SER A 145 -29.27 -57.84 17.22
C SER A 145 -30.27 -59.00 17.24
N ASP A 146 -31.48 -58.80 16.71
CA ASP A 146 -32.53 -59.83 16.58
C ASP A 146 -32.04 -61.06 15.80
N TYR A 147 -31.20 -60.87 14.77
CA TYR A 147 -30.67 -61.95 13.94
C TYR A 147 -29.52 -62.75 14.58
N THR A 148 -28.62 -62.07 15.28
CA THR A 148 -27.38 -62.67 15.81
C THR A 148 -27.42 -63.01 17.30
N GLY A 149 -28.38 -62.45 18.04
CA GLY A 149 -28.41 -62.48 19.50
C GLY A 149 -27.33 -61.61 20.18
N GLY A 150 -26.61 -60.78 19.42
CA GLY A 150 -25.60 -59.87 19.93
C GLY A 150 -26.14 -58.48 20.30
N GLU A 151 -25.40 -57.76 21.14
CA GLU A 151 -25.60 -56.34 21.41
C GLU A 151 -24.66 -55.52 20.51
N TYR A 152 -25.12 -54.38 19.99
CA TYR A 152 -24.38 -53.57 19.02
C TYR A 152 -24.45 -52.07 19.33
N ASN A 153 -23.34 -51.35 19.08
CA ASN A 153 -23.32 -49.88 19.15
C ASN A 153 -23.85 -49.24 17.85
N TYR A 154 -23.89 -47.91 17.76
CA TYR A 154 -24.35 -47.22 16.54
C TYR A 154 -23.40 -47.31 15.33
N GLN A 155 -22.14 -47.70 15.53
CA GLN A 155 -21.25 -48.04 14.42
C GLN A 155 -21.54 -49.45 13.87
N GLY A 156 -22.33 -50.25 14.58
CA GLY A 156 -22.60 -51.66 14.27
C GLY A 156 -21.50 -52.61 14.77
N ASP A 157 -20.61 -52.14 15.65
CA ASP A 157 -19.67 -52.99 16.36
C ASP A 157 -20.41 -53.81 17.41
N GLN A 158 -20.05 -55.09 17.53
CA GLN A 158 -20.56 -55.95 18.59
C GLN A 158 -19.94 -55.53 19.92
N ILE A 159 -20.78 -55.34 20.94
CA ILE A 159 -20.37 -54.92 22.28
C ILE A 159 -20.74 -55.95 23.35
N ALA A 160 -20.06 -55.89 24.48
CA ALA A 160 -20.42 -56.60 25.69
C ALA A 160 -20.24 -55.71 26.92
N TYR A 161 -21.03 -55.99 27.95
CA TYR A 161 -21.06 -55.21 29.19
C TYR A 161 -20.32 -55.91 30.33
N TYR A 162 -19.70 -55.13 31.19
CA TYR A 162 -19.21 -55.56 32.50
C TYR A 162 -19.57 -54.52 33.57
N TRP A 163 -19.54 -54.95 34.82
CA TRP A 163 -19.77 -54.08 35.97
C TRP A 163 -18.42 -53.58 36.50
N GLY A 164 -18.25 -52.26 36.54
CA GLY A 164 -17.10 -51.62 37.16
C GLY A 164 -17.13 -51.74 38.67
N ASN A 165 -15.97 -51.64 39.31
CA ASN A 165 -15.83 -51.63 40.78
C ASN A 165 -16.53 -50.43 41.45
N ASP A 166 -16.95 -49.43 40.67
CA ASP A 166 -17.76 -48.28 41.09
C ASP A 166 -19.28 -48.50 40.94
N GLY A 167 -19.70 -49.71 40.57
CA GLY A 167 -21.10 -50.09 40.37
C GLY A 167 -21.69 -49.61 39.04
N LYS A 168 -20.92 -48.99 38.14
CA LYS A 168 -21.40 -48.56 36.82
C LYS A 168 -21.27 -49.69 35.80
N GLN A 169 -22.25 -49.78 34.91
CA GLN A 169 -22.16 -50.67 33.75
C GLN A 169 -21.31 -49.99 32.67
N VAL A 170 -20.28 -50.68 32.20
CA VAL A 170 -19.36 -50.22 31.14
C VAL A 170 -19.42 -51.22 30.01
N TYR A 171 -19.31 -50.76 28.76
CA TYR A 171 -19.21 -51.64 27.59
C TYR A 171 -17.81 -51.59 26.97
N TYR A 172 -17.45 -52.64 26.25
CA TYR A 172 -16.29 -52.69 25.38
C TYR A 172 -16.68 -53.29 24.02
N ILE A 173 -15.92 -52.94 22.98
CA ILE A 173 -16.07 -53.52 21.65
C ILE A 173 -15.50 -54.94 21.68
N VAL A 174 -16.36 -55.93 21.40
CA VAL A 174 -16.01 -57.35 21.26
C VAL A 174 -15.49 -57.62 19.86
N LYS A 175 -16.13 -57.02 18.85
CA LYS A 175 -15.77 -57.15 17.45
C LYS A 175 -16.23 -55.90 16.69
N GLU A 176 -15.30 -55.21 16.04
CA GLU A 176 -15.63 -54.11 15.15
C GLU A 176 -16.46 -54.60 13.95
N ILE A 177 -17.32 -53.74 13.40
CA ILE A 177 -18.07 -54.03 12.18
C ILE A 177 -17.13 -54.32 10.99
N GLY A 178 -15.92 -53.77 11.00
CA GLY A 178 -14.92 -53.92 9.94
C GLY A 178 -15.30 -53.18 8.65
N LYS A 179 -14.41 -53.23 7.66
CA LYS A 179 -14.65 -52.69 6.31
C LYS A 179 -15.45 -53.67 5.45
N SER A 180 -16.14 -53.17 4.42
CA SER A 180 -16.88 -54.00 3.47
C SER A 180 -15.96 -55.02 2.80
N THR A 181 -16.36 -56.29 2.82
CA THR A 181 -15.66 -57.42 2.19
C THR A 181 -16.25 -57.80 0.83
N SER A 182 -17.33 -57.14 0.42
CA SER A 182 -17.96 -57.35 -0.89
C SER A 182 -17.49 -56.30 -1.89
N PRO A 183 -17.06 -56.67 -3.11
CA PRO A 183 -16.88 -55.68 -4.17
C PRO A 183 -18.22 -55.01 -4.45
N SER A 184 -18.23 -53.69 -4.51
CA SER A 184 -19.43 -52.88 -4.67
C SER A 184 -20.14 -53.16 -6.01
N VAL A 185 -21.16 -54.03 -5.96
CA VAL A 185 -22.09 -54.20 -7.08
C VAL A 185 -23.01 -52.98 -7.12
N ASN A 186 -22.52 -51.92 -7.77
CA ASN A 186 -23.37 -50.88 -8.30
C ASN A 186 -24.42 -51.54 -9.21
N VAL A 187 -25.69 -51.52 -8.80
CA VAL A 187 -26.82 -51.75 -9.69
C VAL A 187 -27.35 -50.37 -10.08
N PRO A 188 -26.90 -49.79 -11.21
CA PRO A 188 -27.29 -48.44 -11.58
C PRO A 188 -28.73 -48.40 -12.11
N ALA A 189 -29.58 -47.60 -11.47
CA ALA A 189 -30.75 -47.06 -12.13
C ALA A 189 -30.31 -45.83 -12.96
N ASN A 190 -30.09 -46.07 -14.26
CA ASN A 190 -29.85 -45.04 -15.28
C ASN A 190 -30.92 -43.92 -15.18
N THR A 191 -30.58 -42.62 -15.25
CA THR A 191 -30.40 -41.91 -16.52
C THR A 191 -29.26 -40.87 -16.56
N ASN A 192 -28.28 -41.11 -17.44
CA ASN A 192 -27.61 -40.16 -18.34
C ASN A 192 -27.15 -38.75 -17.86
N THR A 193 -25.84 -38.52 -17.86
CA THR A 193 -25.18 -37.58 -18.81
C THR A 193 -23.70 -37.95 -19.03
N ASP A 194 -23.10 -37.35 -20.06
CA ASP A 194 -21.98 -37.92 -20.85
C ASP A 194 -20.58 -37.35 -20.55
N SER A 195 -19.57 -38.21 -20.68
CA SER A 195 -18.14 -37.99 -20.99
C SER A 195 -17.33 -36.79 -20.44
N SER A 196 -16.22 -37.10 -19.76
CA SER A 196 -14.89 -37.13 -20.43
C SER A 196 -13.78 -37.72 -19.54
N LEU A 197 -12.73 -38.26 -20.18
CA LEU A 197 -11.63 -39.00 -19.52
C LEU A 197 -10.45 -38.10 -19.14
N SER A 198 -9.71 -38.46 -18.10
CA SER A 198 -8.27 -38.76 -18.24
C SER A 198 -7.78 -39.74 -17.18
N GLN A 199 -6.65 -40.37 -17.44
CA GLN A 199 -6.18 -41.62 -16.82
C GLN A 199 -4.72 -41.42 -16.41
N ASP A 200 -4.35 -41.80 -15.18
CA ASP A 200 -3.01 -42.33 -14.93
C ASP A 200 -2.95 -43.24 -13.70
N SER A 201 -1.97 -44.14 -13.67
CA SER A 201 -1.63 -45.04 -12.55
C SER A 201 -0.11 -45.23 -12.55
N PRO A 202 0.52 -45.53 -11.40
CA PRO A 202 0.83 -46.95 -11.12
C PRO A 202 0.74 -47.32 -9.63
N GLU A 203 0.11 -48.46 -9.32
CA GLU A 203 0.75 -49.73 -8.86
C GLU A 203 1.15 -49.81 -7.37
N GLY A 204 0.75 -50.91 -6.71
CA GLY A 204 1.17 -51.19 -5.33
C GLY A 204 0.49 -52.40 -4.67
N ALA A 205 1.05 -53.60 -4.86
CA ALA A 205 0.85 -54.82 -4.08
C ALA A 205 -0.56 -55.47 -4.04
N PHE A 206 -0.67 -56.55 -4.80
CA PHE A 206 -1.68 -57.61 -4.67
C PHE A 206 -1.30 -58.53 -3.49
N ASP A 207 -2.21 -58.79 -2.54
CA ASP A 207 -2.09 -59.93 -1.62
C ASP A 207 -3.31 -60.86 -1.77
N THR A 208 -3.05 -62.16 -1.63
CA THR A 208 -3.88 -63.25 -2.15
C THR A 208 -4.50 -64.03 -1.00
N VAL A 209 -5.79 -63.82 -0.72
CA VAL A 209 -6.52 -64.68 0.22
C VAL A 209 -7.88 -65.13 -0.34
N GLY A 210 -7.96 -66.44 -0.57
CA GLY A 210 -9.16 -67.25 -0.29
C GLY A 210 -10.48 -66.84 -0.96
N MET A 211 -10.66 -67.23 -2.22
CA MET A 211 -12.00 -67.26 -2.83
C MET A 211 -12.80 -68.47 -2.30
N GLU A 212 -13.31 -68.37 -1.07
CA GLU A 212 -14.39 -69.25 -0.60
C GLU A 212 -15.75 -68.60 -0.89
N MET A 213 -16.51 -69.23 -1.80
CA MET A 213 -17.92 -68.92 -2.03
C MET A 213 -18.76 -69.50 -0.88
N SER A 214 -18.68 -68.87 0.30
CA SER A 214 -19.55 -69.18 1.43
C SER A 214 -20.92 -68.54 1.23
N ALA A 215 -21.97 -69.20 1.73
CA ALA A 215 -23.32 -68.66 1.69
C ALA A 215 -23.37 -67.29 2.39
N THR A 216 -23.94 -66.29 1.71
CA THR A 216 -23.95 -64.90 2.18
C THR A 216 -24.61 -64.82 3.55
N ASP A 217 -23.81 -64.60 4.60
CA ASP A 217 -24.32 -64.38 5.95
C ASP A 217 -25.25 -63.14 5.91
N PRO A 218 -26.56 -63.29 6.20
CA PRO A 218 -27.48 -62.17 6.25
C PRO A 218 -27.03 -61.05 7.20
N SER A 219 -26.22 -61.37 8.22
CA SER A 219 -25.64 -60.39 9.13
C SER A 219 -24.67 -59.43 8.44
N GLU A 220 -23.90 -59.88 7.43
CA GLU A 220 -23.00 -59.01 6.66
C GLU A 220 -23.76 -58.06 5.74
N GLY A 221 -24.90 -58.49 5.19
CA GLY A 221 -25.79 -57.61 4.42
C GLY A 221 -26.38 -56.48 5.27
N ILE A 222 -26.76 -56.77 6.53
CA ILE A 222 -27.25 -55.76 7.47
C ILE A 222 -26.12 -54.82 7.91
N LYS A 223 -24.92 -55.36 8.17
CA LYS A 223 -23.73 -54.55 8.47
C LYS A 223 -23.39 -53.58 7.33
N GLU A 224 -23.48 -54.02 6.08
CA GLU A 224 -23.24 -53.12 4.95
C GLU A 224 -24.25 -51.97 4.88
N GLN A 225 -25.52 -52.24 5.16
CA GLN A 225 -26.55 -51.18 5.27
C GLN A 225 -26.26 -50.23 6.44
N ILE A 226 -25.72 -50.72 7.57
CA ILE A 226 -25.31 -49.87 8.70
C ILE A 226 -24.12 -48.97 8.30
N ARG A 227 -23.11 -49.50 7.60
CA ARG A 227 -21.98 -48.71 7.07
C ARG A 227 -22.47 -47.59 6.16
N GLN A 228 -23.29 -47.92 5.16
CA GLN A 228 -23.85 -46.95 4.20
C GLN A 228 -24.69 -45.85 4.89
N VAL A 229 -25.50 -46.20 5.89
CA VAL A 229 -26.28 -45.22 6.65
C VAL A 229 -25.38 -44.35 7.54
N ASN A 230 -24.29 -44.88 8.10
CA ASN A 230 -23.33 -44.10 8.87
C ASN A 230 -22.51 -43.13 7.99
N GLU A 231 -22.11 -43.53 6.77
CA GLU A 231 -21.50 -42.65 5.78
C GLU A 231 -22.46 -41.51 5.38
N GLN A 232 -23.73 -41.82 5.12
CA GLN A 232 -24.77 -40.82 4.83
C GLN A 232 -24.99 -39.85 6.01
N ILE A 233 -24.89 -40.34 7.25
CA ILE A 233 -24.97 -39.50 8.46
C ILE A 233 -23.78 -38.55 8.53
N GLU A 234 -22.55 -39.01 8.28
CA GLU A 234 -21.35 -38.18 8.30
C GLU A 234 -21.42 -37.07 7.25
N GLU A 235 -21.80 -37.39 6.01
CA GLU A 235 -22.03 -36.40 4.97
C GLU A 235 -23.10 -35.37 5.36
N LEU A 236 -24.18 -35.83 6.00
CA LEU A 236 -25.29 -34.99 6.41
C LEU A 236 -24.90 -34.06 7.56
N GLU A 237 -24.13 -34.54 8.53
CA GLU A 237 -23.59 -33.73 9.63
C GLU A 237 -22.67 -32.63 9.09
N ILE A 238 -21.84 -32.91 8.08
CA ILE A 238 -21.04 -31.89 7.38
C ILE A 238 -21.93 -30.87 6.66
N LYS A 239 -22.99 -31.30 5.96
CA LYS A 239 -23.96 -30.39 5.31
C LYS A 239 -24.65 -29.49 6.36
N LEU A 240 -25.04 -30.06 7.50
CA LEU A 240 -25.74 -29.39 8.59
C LEU A 240 -24.85 -28.34 9.28
N ILE A 241 -23.58 -28.65 9.55
CA ILE A 241 -22.59 -27.68 10.07
C ILE A 241 -22.45 -26.50 9.12
N ARG A 242 -22.21 -26.75 7.82
CA ARG A 242 -22.09 -25.67 6.82
C ARG A 242 -23.35 -24.81 6.73
N GLN A 243 -24.52 -25.42 6.80
CA GLN A 243 -25.80 -24.70 6.79
C GLN A 243 -26.00 -23.83 8.05
N GLN A 244 -25.51 -24.29 9.22
CA GLN A 244 -25.48 -23.49 10.45
C GLN A 244 -24.43 -22.37 10.43
N GLU A 245 -23.31 -22.53 9.74
CA GLU A 245 -22.31 -21.46 9.56
C GLU A 245 -22.90 -20.29 8.77
N LEU A 246 -23.70 -20.57 7.72
CA LEU A 246 -24.44 -19.55 6.95
C LEU A 246 -25.49 -18.76 7.76
N GLN A 247 -25.86 -19.22 8.96
CA GLN A 247 -26.71 -18.46 9.89
C GLN A 247 -25.92 -17.38 10.66
N ASN A 248 -24.62 -17.59 10.86
CA ASN A 248 -23.78 -16.87 11.81
C ASN A 248 -22.73 -15.99 11.09
N ASN A 249 -23.18 -15.17 10.14
CA ASN A 249 -22.27 -14.26 9.43
C ASN A 249 -21.79 -13.14 10.36
N LYS A 250 -20.48 -12.94 10.46
CA LYS A 250 -19.86 -11.97 11.37
C LYS A 250 -19.02 -10.97 10.59
N VAL A 251 -19.14 -9.70 10.93
CA VAL A 251 -18.26 -8.66 10.40
C VAL A 251 -17.16 -8.39 11.42
N ILE A 252 -15.90 -8.48 10.96
CA ILE A 252 -14.70 -8.28 11.79
C ILE A 252 -13.91 -7.06 11.33
N ALA A 253 -13.21 -6.43 12.27
CA ALA A 253 -12.27 -5.35 11.95
C ALA A 253 -11.09 -5.87 11.12
N LYS A 254 -10.83 -5.22 9.96
CA LYS A 254 -9.64 -5.44 9.13
C LYS A 254 -8.38 -4.75 9.67
N THR A 255 -8.57 -3.71 10.49
CA THR A 255 -7.55 -2.79 11.00
C THR A 255 -7.75 -2.54 12.50
N ASP A 256 -6.69 -2.12 13.18
CA ASP A 256 -6.78 -1.58 14.55
C ASP A 256 -7.32 -0.14 14.50
N GLY A 257 -8.00 0.31 15.57
CA GLY A 257 -8.45 1.69 15.67
C GLY A 257 -9.53 1.94 16.72
N VAL A 258 -10.20 3.09 16.61
CA VAL A 258 -11.37 3.47 17.40
C VAL A 258 -12.63 3.25 16.58
N ALA A 259 -13.63 2.60 17.16
CA ALA A 259 -14.93 2.37 16.53
C ALA A 259 -15.85 3.58 16.69
N MET A 260 -16.28 4.13 15.56
CA MET A 260 -17.42 5.05 15.47
C MET A 260 -18.64 4.23 15.05
N VAL A 261 -19.72 4.25 15.85
CA VAL A 261 -20.86 3.33 15.68
C VAL A 261 -22.13 4.13 15.36
N ASN A 262 -22.83 3.73 14.29
CA ASN A 262 -24.14 4.27 13.93
C ASN A 262 -25.23 3.19 14.07
N PRO A 263 -25.96 3.13 15.20
CA PRO A 263 -27.03 2.15 15.41
C PRO A 263 -28.21 2.29 14.45
N ASP A 264 -28.40 3.46 13.84
CA ASP A 264 -29.51 3.76 12.93
C ASP A 264 -29.23 3.32 11.48
N ALA A 265 -28.04 2.79 11.20
CA ALA A 265 -27.64 2.30 9.88
C ALA A 265 -27.86 0.78 9.69
N LYS A 266 -28.45 0.08 10.68
CA LYS A 266 -28.55 -1.40 10.73
C LYS A 266 -29.29 -2.05 9.56
N ASP A 267 -30.11 -1.29 8.84
CA ASP A 267 -30.92 -1.71 7.71
C ASP A 267 -30.64 -0.86 6.44
N ASN A 268 -29.64 0.03 6.49
CA ASN A 268 -29.35 0.98 5.42
C ASN A 268 -27.97 0.72 4.80
N PRO A 269 -27.89 0.15 3.57
CA PRO A 269 -26.61 -0.19 2.94
C PRO A 269 -25.78 1.03 2.52
N ASN A 270 -26.36 2.24 2.51
CA ASN A 270 -25.67 3.46 2.08
C ASN A 270 -25.00 4.22 3.24
N VAL A 271 -25.18 3.76 4.48
CA VAL A 271 -24.62 4.39 5.68
C VAL A 271 -23.79 3.34 6.42
N PRO A 272 -22.56 3.64 6.87
CA PRO A 272 -21.76 2.66 7.60
C PRO A 272 -22.35 2.42 8.99
N VAL A 273 -22.48 1.15 9.37
CA VAL A 273 -22.91 0.70 10.70
C VAL A 273 -21.80 0.92 11.72
N VAL A 274 -20.56 0.64 11.30
CA VAL A 274 -19.34 0.89 12.08
C VAL A 274 -18.28 1.47 11.14
N ARG A 275 -17.53 2.45 11.61
CA ARG A 275 -16.31 2.98 10.95
C ARG A 275 -15.16 2.85 11.93
N ILE A 276 -14.06 2.22 11.52
CA ILE A 276 -12.85 2.08 12.33
C ILE A 276 -11.81 3.08 11.80
N VAL A 277 -11.39 3.98 12.68
CA VAL A 277 -10.38 5.02 12.39
C VAL A 277 -9.12 4.78 13.21
N SER A 278 -7.93 4.91 12.62
CA SER A 278 -6.68 4.83 13.35
C SER A 278 -6.51 6.00 14.33
N GLU A 279 -5.86 5.78 15.46
CA GLU A 279 -5.41 6.89 16.34
C GLU A 279 -4.16 7.58 15.75
N GLU A 280 -3.42 6.89 14.89
CA GLU A 280 -2.27 7.42 14.18
C GLU A 280 -2.68 8.17 12.91
N SER A 281 -2.00 9.29 12.65
CA SER A 281 -2.10 10.08 11.42
C SER A 281 -0.87 9.89 10.54
N SER A 282 -1.01 10.15 9.24
CA SER A 282 0.07 10.18 8.25
C SER A 282 -0.09 11.42 7.37
N VAL A 283 1.00 11.97 6.86
CA VAL A 283 0.98 13.15 5.98
C VAL A 283 1.18 12.69 4.54
N VAL A 284 0.22 12.98 3.67
CA VAL A 284 0.20 12.55 2.27
C VAL A 284 0.36 13.77 1.37
N GLY A 285 1.41 13.77 0.54
CA GLY A 285 1.69 14.77 -0.48
C GLY A 285 2.01 14.11 -1.83
N SER A 286 2.31 14.94 -2.83
CA SER A 286 2.74 14.46 -4.15
C SER A 286 3.78 15.38 -4.78
N VAL A 287 4.74 14.79 -5.49
CA VAL A 287 5.76 15.50 -6.27
C VAL A 287 5.51 15.36 -7.77
N THR A 288 6.08 16.27 -8.55
CA THR A 288 6.16 16.11 -10.02
C THR A 288 7.37 15.26 -10.42
N GLU A 289 7.44 14.84 -11.68
CA GLU A 289 8.61 14.16 -12.25
C GLU A 289 9.93 14.92 -12.01
N TYR A 290 9.91 16.26 -12.03
CA TYR A 290 11.10 17.08 -11.78
C TYR A 290 11.67 16.88 -10.38
N ASP A 291 10.80 16.66 -9.39
CA ASP A 291 11.15 16.55 -7.97
C ASP A 291 11.16 15.09 -7.48
N PHE A 292 10.95 14.11 -8.37
CA PHE A 292 10.91 12.69 -8.02
C PHE A 292 12.18 12.20 -7.32
N TYR A 293 13.35 12.77 -7.66
CA TYR A 293 14.62 12.48 -6.98
C TYR A 293 14.60 12.80 -5.47
N ALA A 294 13.69 13.68 -5.04
CA ALA A 294 13.53 14.06 -3.65
C ALA A 294 12.90 12.94 -2.80
N LEU A 295 12.30 11.92 -3.41
CA LEU A 295 11.71 10.79 -2.69
C LEU A 295 12.73 9.68 -2.41
N ALA A 296 12.68 9.14 -1.19
CA ALA A 296 13.25 7.83 -0.85
C ALA A 296 12.63 7.33 0.47
N GLU A 297 12.67 6.02 0.68
CA GLU A 297 12.33 5.40 1.97
C GLU A 297 13.26 5.93 3.08
N ASP A 298 12.74 6.04 4.31
CA ASP A 298 13.42 6.57 5.51
C ASP A 298 13.90 8.05 5.44
N ARG A 299 13.62 8.77 4.35
CA ARG A 299 14.10 10.14 4.15
C ARG A 299 13.47 11.10 5.17
N ALA A 300 14.32 11.79 5.93
CA ALA A 300 13.90 12.77 6.92
C ALA A 300 13.22 13.99 6.28
N VAL A 301 12.16 14.47 6.94
CA VAL A 301 11.41 15.65 6.51
C VAL A 301 11.05 16.54 7.71
N ILE A 302 10.80 17.82 7.43
CA ILE A 302 10.20 18.76 8.38
C ILE A 302 8.79 19.08 7.89
N ILE A 303 7.79 18.85 8.73
CA ILE A 303 6.38 19.05 8.44
C ILE A 303 5.95 20.35 9.13
N TYR A 304 5.60 21.37 8.36
CA TYR A 304 5.01 22.61 8.88
C TYR A 304 3.48 22.54 8.82
N ILE A 305 2.82 22.90 9.92
CA ILE A 305 1.35 22.90 10.06
C ILE A 305 0.84 24.35 10.16
N PRO A 306 0.35 24.96 9.06
CA PRO A 306 -0.02 26.38 9.05
C PRO A 306 -1.16 26.75 10.00
N ALA A 307 -2.04 25.80 10.33
CA ALA A 307 -3.15 26.00 11.26
C ALA A 307 -2.70 26.12 12.73
N GLU A 308 -1.49 25.67 13.05
CA GLU A 308 -0.94 25.60 14.41
C GLU A 308 0.34 26.45 14.57
N ASP A 309 0.86 27.05 13.48
CA ASP A 309 2.15 27.77 13.41
C ASP A 309 3.31 27.00 14.07
N ARG A 310 3.41 25.70 13.79
CA ARG A 310 4.46 24.82 14.32
C ARG A 310 5.03 23.87 13.28
N THR A 311 6.21 23.34 13.59
CA THR A 311 6.86 22.27 12.84
C THR A 311 6.93 20.98 13.67
N VAL A 312 6.89 19.84 12.97
CA VAL A 312 7.02 18.48 13.50
C VAL A 312 7.95 17.70 12.56
N THR A 313 8.83 16.86 13.10
CA THR A 313 9.70 16.00 12.29
C THR A 313 8.99 14.72 11.85
N GLY A 314 9.52 14.07 10.82
CA GLY A 314 9.05 12.77 10.39
C GLY A 314 9.92 12.18 9.29
N LYS A 315 9.44 11.09 8.70
CA LYS A 315 10.11 10.41 7.60
C LYS A 315 9.16 9.97 6.50
N ILE A 316 9.61 9.99 5.25
CA ILE A 316 8.94 9.29 4.16
C ILE A 316 9.03 7.78 4.43
N VAL A 317 7.87 7.13 4.51
CA VAL A 317 7.74 5.68 4.77
C VAL A 317 7.26 4.89 3.55
N ASP A 318 6.65 5.57 2.58
CA ASP A 318 6.19 4.96 1.32
C ASP A 318 6.11 6.03 0.21
N TYR A 319 6.28 5.62 -1.05
CA TYR A 319 6.05 6.47 -2.21
C TYR A 319 5.79 5.70 -3.51
N ASP A 320 4.97 6.29 -4.37
CA ASP A 320 4.64 5.77 -5.69
C ASP A 320 5.88 5.74 -6.59
N LYS A 321 6.24 4.57 -7.13
CA LYS A 321 7.31 4.40 -8.13
C LYS A 321 6.82 4.56 -9.59
N ILE A 322 5.50 4.68 -9.76
CA ILE A 322 4.79 4.86 -11.04
C ILE A 322 3.75 5.97 -10.79
N PRO A 323 3.61 6.98 -11.66
CA PRO A 323 2.73 8.11 -11.38
C PRO A 323 1.25 7.69 -11.38
N SER A 324 0.44 8.40 -10.60
CA SER A 324 -1.00 8.17 -10.54
C SER A 324 -1.66 8.25 -11.92
N TYR A 325 -2.41 7.22 -12.30
CA TYR A 325 -3.03 7.12 -13.62
C TYR A 325 -4.18 8.13 -13.79
N SER A 326 -3.92 9.23 -14.49
CA SER A 326 -4.89 10.30 -14.80
C SER A 326 -5.93 9.92 -15.89
N GLY A 327 -6.19 8.63 -16.08
CA GLY A 327 -7.13 8.17 -17.09
C GLY A 327 -8.58 8.27 -16.63
N THR A 328 -9.30 9.28 -17.10
CA THR A 328 -10.76 9.32 -17.03
C THR A 328 -11.39 8.19 -17.84
N ASN A 329 -11.64 7.05 -17.20
CA ASN A 329 -12.73 6.12 -17.55
C ASN A 329 -13.11 5.36 -16.27
N GLY A 330 -14.34 5.56 -15.81
CA GLY A 330 -14.78 5.06 -14.51
C GLY A 330 -15.10 3.56 -14.54
N GLN A 331 -14.51 2.82 -13.61
CA GLN A 331 -15.13 1.66 -12.98
C GLN A 331 -14.61 1.64 -11.53
N THR A 332 -15.51 1.64 -10.55
CA THR A 332 -15.13 1.46 -9.15
C THR A 332 -14.75 0.01 -8.92
N ASP A 333 -13.46 -0.27 -8.74
CA ASP A 333 -12.99 -1.49 -8.11
C ASP A 333 -12.20 -1.15 -6.85
N SER A 334 -12.53 -1.84 -5.76
CA SER A 334 -12.10 -1.51 -4.41
C SER A 334 -10.72 -2.07 -4.11
N ALA A 335 -9.67 -1.37 -4.55
CA ALA A 335 -8.32 -1.57 -4.06
C ALA A 335 -8.01 -0.60 -2.91
N GLU A 336 -7.50 -1.12 -1.80
CA GLU A 336 -7.12 -0.36 -0.60
C GLU A 336 -5.85 0.49 -0.90
N GLY A 337 -6.04 1.66 -1.52
CA GLY A 337 -5.02 2.68 -1.78
C GLY A 337 -5.52 4.07 -1.36
N LEU A 338 -4.66 4.86 -0.71
CA LEU A 338 -5.02 6.13 -0.06
C LEU A 338 -5.23 7.29 -1.08
N VAL A 339 -6.28 7.20 -1.90
CA VAL A 339 -6.58 8.19 -2.95
C VAL A 339 -6.52 9.62 -2.40
N ALA A 340 -5.62 10.44 -2.95
CA ALA A 340 -5.52 11.86 -2.66
C ALA A 340 -6.30 12.66 -3.72
N SER A 341 -7.57 12.90 -3.46
CA SER A 341 -8.36 13.87 -4.23
C SER A 341 -7.87 15.29 -3.92
N SER A 342 -6.88 15.76 -4.67
CA SER A 342 -6.34 17.11 -4.52
C SER A 342 -7.29 18.17 -5.13
N PRO A 343 -7.69 19.21 -4.38
CA PRO A 343 -8.56 20.27 -4.90
C PRO A 343 -7.74 21.38 -5.59
N GLY A 344 -7.29 21.12 -6.82
CA GLY A 344 -6.58 22.13 -7.61
C GLY A 344 -6.31 21.68 -9.04
N GLY A 345 -6.90 22.35 -10.02
CA GLY A 345 -6.65 22.05 -11.44
C GLY A 345 -5.40 22.75 -11.96
N GLY A 346 -4.60 22.05 -12.79
CA GLY A 346 -3.65 22.71 -13.69
C GLY A 346 -2.20 22.21 -13.71
N SER A 347 -1.95 20.94 -14.05
CA SER A 347 -0.78 20.55 -14.85
C SER A 347 -0.93 19.13 -15.39
N ASN A 348 -0.46 18.89 -16.62
CA ASN A 348 -0.41 17.54 -17.22
C ASN A 348 0.87 16.77 -16.81
N ALA A 349 1.51 17.16 -15.71
CA ALA A 349 2.75 16.55 -15.23
C ALA A 349 2.43 15.27 -14.44
N SER A 350 3.21 14.21 -14.67
CA SER A 350 3.19 12.99 -13.88
C SER A 350 3.35 13.33 -12.39
N GLN A 351 2.39 12.91 -11.55
CA GLN A 351 2.46 13.07 -10.11
C GLN A 351 2.68 11.73 -9.40
N PHE A 352 3.60 11.75 -8.43
CA PHE A 352 3.99 10.61 -7.61
C PHE A 352 3.62 10.93 -6.16
N SER A 353 2.74 10.13 -5.56
CA SER A 353 2.33 10.33 -4.17
C SER A 353 3.42 9.83 -3.21
N PHE A 354 3.48 10.39 -2.02
CA PHE A 354 4.30 9.87 -0.93
C PHE A 354 3.60 10.01 0.41
N VAL A 355 3.97 9.14 1.34
CA VAL A 355 3.43 9.07 2.69
C VAL A 355 4.57 9.33 3.69
N VAL A 356 4.35 10.29 4.56
CA VAL A 356 5.21 10.63 5.69
C VAL A 356 4.57 10.14 6.98
N GLN A 357 5.35 9.41 7.79
CA GLN A 357 5.03 9.16 9.19
C GLN A 357 5.58 10.33 10.03
N PRO A 358 4.73 11.13 10.68
CA PRO A 358 5.19 12.13 11.65
C PRO A 358 5.65 11.45 12.96
N ASP A 359 6.59 12.07 13.65
CA ASP A 359 7.10 11.63 14.96
C ASP A 359 6.15 12.00 16.11
N GLU A 360 5.24 12.96 15.89
CA GLU A 360 4.18 13.36 16.82
C GLU A 360 2.78 13.17 16.19
N PRO A 361 1.72 12.95 16.99
CA PRO A 361 0.35 12.89 16.47
C PRO A 361 -0.08 14.24 15.87
N LEU A 362 -0.69 14.20 14.69
CA LEU A 362 -1.20 15.36 13.96
C LEU A 362 -2.73 15.25 13.78
N GLN A 363 -3.42 16.40 13.84
CA GLN A 363 -4.86 16.44 13.62
C GLN A 363 -5.19 16.13 12.14
N ALA A 364 -5.86 15.01 11.90
CA ALA A 364 -6.34 14.64 10.56
C ALA A 364 -7.30 15.70 10.01
N GLY A 365 -7.18 15.97 8.70
CA GLY A 365 -7.91 17.02 7.98
C GLY A 365 -7.17 18.35 7.84
N PHE A 366 -6.02 18.54 8.51
CA PHE A 366 -5.22 19.74 8.35
C PHE A 366 -4.39 19.71 7.06
N SER A 367 -4.12 20.89 6.50
CA SER A 367 -3.08 21.07 5.49
C SER A 367 -1.70 21.12 6.15
N ALA A 368 -0.68 20.70 5.42
CA ALA A 368 0.71 20.70 5.84
C ALA A 368 1.61 21.16 4.70
N LYS A 369 2.83 21.59 5.01
CA LYS A 369 3.93 21.68 4.04
C LYS A 369 5.05 20.75 4.47
N VAL A 370 5.52 19.91 3.57
CA VAL A 370 6.60 18.95 3.82
C VAL A 370 7.86 19.48 3.16
N ASN A 371 8.87 19.81 3.96
CA ASN A 371 10.20 20.17 3.52
C ASN A 371 11.05 18.90 3.53
N ILE A 372 11.30 18.34 2.35
CA ILE A 372 12.05 17.10 2.18
C ILE A 372 13.54 17.40 2.21
N THR A 373 14.27 16.85 3.18
CA THR A 373 15.72 17.08 3.31
C THR A 373 16.49 16.27 2.28
N LEU A 374 17.27 16.96 1.45
CA LEU A 374 18.14 16.35 0.44
C LEU A 374 19.54 16.07 1.01
N PRO A 375 20.18 14.93 0.69
CA PRO A 375 21.53 14.60 1.17
C PRO A 375 22.63 15.26 0.33
N GLY A 376 23.77 15.58 0.94
CA GLY A 376 24.93 16.13 0.23
C GLY A 376 24.80 17.61 -0.15
N TYR A 377 25.67 18.04 -1.06
CA TYR A 377 25.86 19.46 -1.40
C TYR A 377 25.77 19.67 -2.91
N ALA A 378 24.95 20.63 -3.36
CA ALA A 378 24.94 21.04 -4.76
C ALA A 378 26.16 21.93 -5.04
N ILE A 379 26.87 21.68 -6.14
CA ILE A 379 28.06 22.45 -6.53
C ILE A 379 27.96 22.95 -7.97
N PRO A 380 28.55 24.12 -8.31
CA PRO A 380 28.72 24.56 -9.69
C PRO A 380 29.58 23.57 -10.48
N SER A 381 29.22 23.30 -11.73
CA SER A 381 30.04 22.49 -12.64
C SER A 381 31.45 23.06 -12.83
N ASP A 382 31.58 24.39 -12.80
CA ASP A 382 32.84 25.11 -12.99
C ASP A 382 33.85 24.97 -11.84
N ALA A 383 33.47 24.33 -10.73
CA ALA A 383 34.38 23.95 -9.64
C ALA A 383 34.91 22.50 -9.78
N ILE A 384 34.41 21.74 -10.75
CA ILE A 384 34.68 20.30 -10.91
C ILE A 384 35.80 20.07 -11.92
N ILE A 385 36.74 19.21 -11.55
CA ILE A 385 37.75 18.66 -12.45
C ILE A 385 37.45 17.18 -12.69
N GLU A 386 37.39 16.79 -13.96
CA GLU A 386 37.21 15.42 -14.41
C GLU A 386 38.56 14.85 -14.88
N GLU A 387 39.05 13.80 -14.21
CA GLU A 387 40.29 13.08 -14.55
C GLU A 387 39.98 11.61 -14.82
N GLY A 388 39.64 11.30 -16.07
CA GLY A 388 39.19 9.96 -16.46
C GLY A 388 37.76 9.70 -15.96
N GLU A 389 37.60 8.73 -15.06
CA GLU A 389 36.32 8.45 -14.39
C GLU A 389 36.21 9.14 -13.01
N GLU A 390 37.30 9.77 -12.55
CA GLU A 390 37.43 10.30 -11.20
C GLU A 390 37.16 11.81 -11.17
N HIS A 391 36.45 12.26 -10.15
CA HIS A 391 35.98 13.64 -10.02
C HIS A 391 36.65 14.31 -8.81
N TYR A 392 37.12 15.54 -9.00
CA TYR A 392 37.85 16.32 -8.00
C TYR A 392 37.32 17.74 -7.92
N VAL A 393 37.56 18.38 -6.78
CA VAL A 393 37.46 19.83 -6.58
C VAL A 393 38.73 20.33 -5.90
N PHE A 394 39.00 21.62 -5.96
CA PHE A 394 40.03 22.26 -5.15
C PHE A 394 39.41 23.02 -3.97
N LEU A 395 39.83 22.68 -2.76
CA LEU A 395 39.49 23.41 -1.55
C LEU A 395 40.49 24.55 -1.32
N TYR A 396 40.00 25.71 -0.90
CA TYR A 396 40.84 26.77 -0.37
C TYR A 396 41.07 26.56 1.13
N LEU A 397 42.30 26.25 1.52
CA LEU A 397 42.72 26.02 2.90
C LEU A 397 44.05 26.74 3.17
N ASP A 398 44.07 27.65 4.15
CA ASP A 398 45.26 28.40 4.60
C ASP A 398 46.10 29.02 3.45
N GLY A 399 45.44 29.63 2.47
CA GLY A 399 46.09 30.26 1.31
C GLY A 399 46.53 29.29 0.21
N LYS A 400 46.06 28.04 0.23
CA LYS A 400 46.43 26.98 -0.71
C LYS A 400 45.24 26.27 -1.31
N ALA A 401 45.43 25.79 -2.54
CA ALA A 401 44.54 24.90 -3.24
C ALA A 401 44.85 23.43 -2.86
N VAL A 402 43.89 22.74 -2.24
CA VAL A 402 44.01 21.32 -1.84
C VAL A 402 43.08 20.46 -2.69
N LYS A 403 43.63 19.54 -3.48
CA LYS A 403 42.88 18.72 -4.41
C LYS A 403 42.16 17.58 -3.70
N THR A 404 40.83 17.63 -3.69
CA THR A 404 39.98 16.72 -2.93
C THR A 404 39.12 15.89 -3.88
N LYS A 405 39.19 14.55 -3.74
CA LYS A 405 38.35 13.61 -4.49
C LYS A 405 36.93 13.63 -3.96
N ILE A 406 35.94 13.63 -4.86
CA ILE A 406 34.51 13.69 -4.52
C ILE A 406 33.72 12.52 -5.09
N GLU A 407 32.68 12.08 -4.35
CA GLU A 407 31.65 11.20 -4.89
C GLU A 407 30.52 12.04 -5.49
N LEU A 408 30.56 12.24 -6.82
CA LEU A 408 29.60 13.06 -7.56
C LEU A 408 28.44 12.23 -8.08
N MET A 409 27.22 12.77 -7.98
CA MET A 409 26.04 12.29 -8.69
C MET A 409 25.33 13.44 -9.43
N THR A 410 24.47 13.10 -10.38
CA THR A 410 23.54 14.05 -11.00
C THR A 410 22.16 13.85 -10.39
N GLN A 411 21.56 14.91 -9.88
CA GLN A 411 20.28 14.90 -9.16
C GLN A 411 19.35 15.93 -9.80
N GLY A 412 18.36 15.47 -10.57
CA GLY A 412 17.59 16.36 -11.45
C GLY A 412 18.51 17.07 -12.45
N LEU A 413 18.60 18.40 -12.37
CA LEU A 413 19.50 19.23 -13.18
C LEU A 413 20.80 19.62 -12.46
N GLN A 414 20.98 19.23 -11.19
CA GLN A 414 22.10 19.66 -10.34
C GLN A 414 23.20 18.60 -10.25
N LYS A 415 24.43 19.07 -10.03
CA LYS A 415 25.59 18.26 -9.67
C LYS A 415 25.71 18.24 -8.15
N VAL A 416 25.67 17.05 -7.54
CA VAL A 416 25.58 16.87 -6.09
C VAL A 416 26.72 15.98 -5.61
N VAL A 417 27.43 16.45 -4.58
CA VAL A 417 28.47 15.68 -3.89
C VAL A 417 27.89 15.00 -2.66
N LEU A 418 27.99 13.68 -2.59
CA LEU A 418 27.53 12.88 -1.45
C LEU A 418 28.60 12.67 -0.38
N LYS A 419 29.88 12.58 -0.78
CA LYS A 419 31.03 12.41 0.12
C LYS A 419 32.26 13.14 -0.42
N GLY A 420 33.17 13.50 0.50
CA GLY A 420 34.45 14.15 0.21
C GLY A 420 34.50 15.61 0.69
N LEU A 421 33.35 16.23 0.97
CA LEU A 421 33.22 17.63 1.39
C LEU A 421 32.33 17.77 2.62
N ASN A 422 32.46 18.91 3.30
CA ASN A 422 31.69 19.30 4.49
C ASN A 422 31.03 20.67 4.30
N GLU A 423 29.95 20.90 5.03
CA GLU A 423 29.26 22.18 5.09
C GLU A 423 30.22 23.31 5.55
N GLY A 424 30.30 24.38 4.76
CA GLY A 424 31.23 25.49 4.99
C GLY A 424 32.59 25.37 4.29
N ASP A 425 32.91 24.25 3.64
CA ASP A 425 34.11 24.14 2.79
C ASP A 425 34.09 25.20 1.67
N GLN A 426 35.26 25.78 1.35
CA GLN A 426 35.38 26.80 0.31
C GLN A 426 35.98 26.19 -0.96
N LEU A 427 35.17 26.09 -2.02
CA LEU A 427 35.61 25.58 -3.33
C LEU A 427 36.25 26.70 -4.16
N ILE A 428 37.33 26.39 -4.87
CA ILE A 428 37.95 27.28 -5.85
C ILE A 428 37.24 27.10 -7.20
N MET A 429 36.75 28.20 -7.78
CA MET A 429 36.07 28.23 -9.07
C MET A 429 37.07 28.29 -10.24
N TYR A 430 36.73 27.62 -11.34
CA TYR A 430 37.54 27.47 -12.56
C TYR A 430 38.99 26.98 -12.34
N PRO A 431 39.23 25.92 -11.53
CA PRO A 431 40.56 25.55 -11.04
C PRO A 431 41.46 24.78 -12.04
N TYR A 432 41.29 24.99 -13.35
CA TYR A 432 41.84 24.12 -14.41
C TYR A 432 43.37 24.16 -14.56
N ASP A 433 44.01 25.20 -14.03
CA ASP A 433 45.46 25.42 -14.04
C ASP A 433 46.14 25.13 -12.69
N LEU A 434 45.36 24.72 -11.68
CA LEU A 434 45.85 24.46 -10.33
C LEU A 434 46.46 23.07 -10.14
N THR A 435 47.47 23.02 -9.29
CA THR A 435 48.12 21.79 -8.81
C THR A 435 47.93 21.63 -7.29
N ASP A 436 47.99 20.38 -6.81
CA ASP A 436 47.77 20.08 -5.39
C ASP A 436 48.82 20.73 -4.48
N GLY A 437 48.36 21.47 -3.47
CA GLY A 437 49.18 22.23 -2.52
C GLY A 437 49.68 23.59 -3.03
N GLN A 438 49.28 24.02 -4.23
CA GLN A 438 49.65 25.31 -4.82
C GLN A 438 49.15 26.48 -3.97
N ALA A 439 49.99 27.49 -3.74
CA ALA A 439 49.56 28.73 -3.10
C ALA A 439 48.69 29.55 -4.07
N VAL A 440 47.59 30.11 -3.56
CA VAL A 440 46.60 30.84 -4.36
C VAL A 440 46.19 32.14 -3.68
N SER A 441 46.08 33.20 -4.48
CA SER A 441 45.44 34.45 -4.08
C SER A 441 43.94 34.34 -4.37
N VAL A 442 43.07 34.99 -3.58
CA VAL A 442 41.62 34.91 -3.75
C VAL A 442 40.98 36.29 -3.76
N VAL A 443 39.99 36.48 -4.63
CA VAL A 443 39.17 37.69 -4.65
C VAL A 443 38.16 37.60 -3.50
N ASP A 444 38.28 38.49 -2.52
CA ASP A 444 37.22 38.67 -1.53
C ASP A 444 35.98 39.29 -2.21
N PRO A 445 34.83 38.60 -2.28
CA PRO A 445 33.63 39.16 -2.92
C PRO A 445 33.03 40.36 -2.16
N MET A 446 33.48 40.66 -0.94
CA MET A 446 33.15 41.92 -0.24
C MET A 446 34.07 43.09 -0.59
N ALA A 447 35.17 42.88 -1.32
CA ALA A 447 36.14 43.91 -1.70
C ALA A 447 35.79 44.62 -3.03
N MET A 448 34.50 44.89 -3.29
CA MET A 448 34.16 45.88 -4.31
C MET A 448 34.64 47.26 -3.85
N PRO A 449 35.50 47.98 -4.61
CA PRO A 449 35.76 49.37 -4.34
C PRO A 449 34.44 50.16 -4.46
N PRO A 450 34.25 51.25 -3.67
CA PRO A 450 33.08 52.10 -3.83
C PRO A 450 33.02 52.60 -5.28
N ALA A 451 31.84 52.53 -5.90
CA ALA A 451 31.64 53.00 -7.26
C ALA A 451 32.14 54.44 -7.40
N GLU A 452 33.02 54.70 -8.37
CA GLU A 452 33.56 56.03 -8.60
C GLU A 452 32.42 57.03 -8.81
N GLU A 453 32.38 58.07 -7.97
CA GLU A 453 31.42 59.15 -8.15
C GLU A 453 31.65 59.79 -9.54
N PRO A 454 30.58 60.02 -10.34
CA PRO A 454 30.75 60.61 -11.65
C PRO A 454 31.37 62.01 -11.48
N MET A 455 32.57 62.21 -12.05
CA MET A 455 33.31 63.46 -11.94
C MET A 455 32.41 64.64 -12.30
N ASP A 456 32.26 65.58 -11.36
CA ASP A 456 31.46 66.78 -11.55
C ASP A 456 32.11 67.63 -12.64
N GLY A 457 31.47 67.64 -13.81
CA GLY A 457 31.99 68.27 -15.01
C GLY A 457 31.81 69.78 -14.94
N ASP A 458 32.80 70.48 -14.38
CA ASP A 458 32.94 71.93 -14.51
C ASP A 458 32.80 72.36 -15.99
N VAL A 459 31.70 73.05 -16.31
CA VAL A 459 31.53 73.78 -17.57
C VAL A 459 31.25 75.24 -17.24
N GLN A 460 32.21 76.09 -17.59
CA GLN A 460 32.17 77.55 -17.48
C GLN A 460 31.29 78.20 -18.55
#